data_AF-A0A2J8MBU6-F1
#
_entry.id   AF-A0A2J8MBU6-F1
#
_cell.length_a   1.000
_cell.length_b   1.000
_cell.length_c   1.000
_cell.angle_alpha   90.00
_cell.angle_beta   90.00
_cell.angle_gamma   90.00
#
_symmetry.space_group_name_H-M   'P 1'
#
loop_
_entity.id
_entity.type
_entity.pdbx_description
1 polymer ?
#
loop_
_entity_poly.entity_id
_entity_poly.type
_entity_poly.pdbx_seq_one_letter_code
_entity_poly.pdbx_strand_id
1 'polypeptide(L)'
;MKVDHFGFNTVKTFNQRYLVADKYWKKNGGSILFYTGNEGDIIWFCNNTGFMWDVAEELKAMLVFAEHRYYGESLPFGDNSFKDSRHLNFLTSEQALADFAELIKHLKRTIPGAEN
;
A
#
# COMPACT_ATOMS: atom_id res chain seq x y z
N MET A 1 -9.51 -0.12 -3.27
CA MET A 1 -9.00 -1.50 -3.25
C MET A 1 -10.17 -2.49 -3.16
N LYS A 2 -10.10 -3.68 -3.76
CA LYS A 2 -11.15 -4.70 -3.61
C LYS A 2 -11.07 -5.31 -2.21
N VAL A 3 -12.23 -5.61 -1.61
CA VAL A 3 -12.27 -6.33 -0.34
C VAL A 3 -11.76 -7.77 -0.53
N ASP A 4 -12.13 -8.39 -1.64
CA ASP A 4 -11.78 -9.77 -1.97
C ASP A 4 -11.16 -9.85 -3.37
N HIS A 5 -9.91 -10.29 -3.46
CA HIS A 5 -9.21 -10.51 -4.73
C HIS A 5 -9.39 -11.92 -5.28
N PHE A 6 -9.78 -12.89 -4.44
CA PHE A 6 -9.80 -14.31 -4.78
C PHE A 6 -11.21 -14.87 -4.93
N GLY A 7 -12.21 -14.18 -4.39
CA GLY A 7 -13.63 -14.42 -4.65
C GLY A 7 -14.22 -13.41 -5.64
N PHE A 8 -15.12 -13.89 -6.51
CA PHE A 8 -15.80 -13.05 -7.51
C PHE A 8 -17.21 -12.59 -7.08
N ASN A 9 -17.73 -13.10 -5.97
CA ASN A 9 -19.08 -12.78 -5.49
C ASN A 9 -19.13 -11.42 -4.76
N THR A 10 -18.06 -11.07 -4.04
CA THR A 10 -17.98 -9.80 -3.30
C THR A 10 -17.43 -8.69 -4.21
N VAL A 11 -18.29 -7.77 -4.64
CA VAL A 11 -17.90 -6.60 -5.46
C VAL A 11 -17.53 -5.36 -4.63
N LYS A 12 -17.48 -5.49 -3.30
CA LYS A 12 -17.20 -4.38 -2.39
C LYS A 12 -15.75 -3.91 -2.51
N THR A 13 -15.56 -2.62 -2.30
CA THR A 13 -14.25 -1.97 -2.25
C THR A 13 -14.09 -1.18 -0.95
N PHE A 14 -12.84 -0.87 -0.62
CA PHE A 14 -12.47 -0.01 0.51
C PHE A 14 -11.30 0.90 0.13
N ASN A 15 -11.06 1.94 0.91
CA ASN A 15 -9.91 2.82 0.73
C ASN A 15 -8.72 2.27 1.50
N GLN A 16 -7.63 1.98 0.78
CA GLN A 16 -6.34 1.63 1.37
C GLN A 16 -5.49 2.89 1.44
N ARG A 17 -5.01 3.23 2.63
CA ARG A 17 -4.12 4.36 2.86
C ARG A 17 -2.72 4.02 2.34
N TYR A 18 -2.08 4.99 1.71
CA TYR A 18 -0.68 4.91 1.33
C TYR A 18 -0.07 6.31 1.36
N LEU A 19 1.24 6.38 1.60
CA LEU A 19 2.00 7.61 1.64
C LEU A 19 2.94 7.66 0.44
N VAL A 20 3.14 8.86 -0.13
CA VAL A 20 4.05 9.09 -1.26
C VAL A 20 4.98 10.25 -0.92
N ALA A 21 6.27 10.06 -1.16
CA ALA A 21 7.26 11.13 -1.15
C ALA A 21 8.07 11.09 -2.45
N ASP A 22 8.00 12.17 -3.23
CA ASP A 22 8.56 12.28 -4.58
C ASP A 22 9.72 13.29 -4.69
N LYS A 23 10.12 13.92 -3.57
CA LYS A 23 11.16 14.96 -3.51
C LYS A 23 12.44 14.63 -4.30
N TYR A 24 12.92 13.38 -4.19
CA TYR A 24 14.15 12.93 -4.83
C TYR A 24 13.93 12.13 -6.12
N TRP A 25 12.68 11.88 -6.47
CA TRP A 25 12.35 11.03 -7.59
C TRP A 25 12.73 11.67 -8.92
N LYS A 26 13.46 10.93 -9.75
CA LYS A 26 13.70 11.32 -11.14
C LYS A 26 12.75 10.55 -12.04
N LYS A 27 11.81 11.28 -12.65
CA LYS A 27 10.86 10.74 -13.63
C LYS A 27 11.51 9.88 -14.73
N ASN A 28 12.71 10.27 -15.16
CA ASN A 28 13.48 9.52 -16.16
C ASN A 28 14.58 8.72 -15.46
N GLY A 29 14.43 7.39 -15.41
CA GLY A 29 15.44 6.48 -14.88
C GLY A 29 15.58 6.49 -13.34
N GLY A 30 14.57 6.98 -12.63
CA GLY A 30 14.44 6.80 -11.17
C GLY A 30 13.78 5.48 -10.82
N SER A 31 13.66 5.21 -9.51
CA SER A 31 13.10 3.97 -8.98
C SER A 31 11.91 4.24 -8.04
N ILE A 32 11.18 3.18 -7.67
CA ILE A 32 10.17 3.22 -6.60
C ILE A 32 10.64 2.31 -5.48
N LEU A 33 10.87 2.89 -4.30
CA LEU A 33 11.09 2.15 -3.07
C LEU A 33 9.73 1.95 -2.40
N PHE A 34 9.21 0.73 -2.46
CA PHE A 34 7.87 0.39 -1.99
C PHE A 34 7.94 -0.40 -0.67
N TYR A 35 7.50 0.20 0.43
CA TYR A 35 7.37 -0.47 1.72
C TYR A 35 6.02 -1.17 1.81
N THR A 36 6.05 -2.49 1.92
CA THR A 36 4.88 -3.33 2.20
C THR A 36 4.56 -3.24 3.69
N GLY A 37 3.66 -2.34 4.07
CA GLY A 37 3.23 -2.18 5.46
C GLY A 37 2.79 -3.50 6.08
N ASN A 38 3.01 -3.65 7.38
CA ASN A 38 2.70 -4.84 8.16
C ASN A 38 1.72 -4.50 9.30
N GLU A 39 1.80 -5.15 10.45
CA GLU A 39 0.79 -5.16 11.51
C GLU A 39 0.66 -3.87 12.36
N GLY A 40 0.59 -2.71 11.71
CA GLY A 40 0.49 -1.42 12.41
C GLY A 40 0.14 -0.24 11.51
N ASP A 41 0.10 0.94 12.12
CA ASP A 41 -0.14 2.21 11.42
C ASP A 41 1.01 2.54 10.47
N ILE A 42 0.70 2.88 9.22
CA ILE A 42 1.71 3.14 8.19
C ILE A 42 2.59 4.36 8.49
N ILE A 43 2.08 5.35 9.22
CA ILE A 43 2.86 6.54 9.63
C ILE A 43 3.95 6.11 10.63
N TRP A 44 3.67 5.14 11.49
CA TRP A 44 4.70 4.61 12.41
C TRP A 44 5.86 3.98 11.63
N PHE A 45 5.56 3.14 10.63
CA PHE A 45 6.61 2.51 9.80
C PHE A 45 7.36 3.55 8.96
N CYS A 46 6.64 4.53 8.41
CA CYS A 46 7.20 5.66 7.66
C CYS A 46 8.23 6.45 8.49
N ASN A 47 7.90 6.74 9.76
CA ASN A 47 8.76 7.49 10.68
C ASN A 47 9.97 6.70 11.19
N ASN A 48 9.90 5.36 11.22
CA ASN A 48 10.94 4.50 11.79
C ASN A 48 11.80 3.76 10.74
N THR A 49 11.42 3.80 9.46
CA THR A 49 12.20 3.21 8.36
C THR A 49 13.14 4.25 7.74
N GLY A 50 14.02 4.83 8.58
CA GLY A 50 14.92 5.92 8.18
C GLY A 50 15.77 5.61 6.95
N PHE A 51 16.24 4.36 6.83
CA PHE A 51 17.13 3.95 5.74
C PHE A 51 16.53 4.16 4.34
N MET A 52 15.20 3.99 4.16
CA MET A 52 14.56 4.27 2.86
C MET A 52 14.67 5.75 2.47
N TRP A 53 14.63 6.66 3.45
CA TRP A 53 14.81 8.09 3.25
C TRP A 53 16.27 8.43 2.90
N ASP A 54 17.21 7.82 3.62
CA ASP A 54 18.64 8.05 3.44
C ASP A 54 19.11 7.65 2.03
N VAL A 55 18.60 6.55 1.47
CA VAL A 55 18.98 6.07 0.13
C VAL A 55 18.14 6.67 -1.00
N ALA A 56 17.09 7.44 -0.69
CA ALA A 56 16.15 7.94 -1.69
C ALA A 56 16.82 8.85 -2.72
N GLU A 57 17.74 9.71 -2.29
CA GLU A 57 18.48 10.63 -3.16
C GLU A 57 19.46 9.89 -4.08
N GLU A 58 20.23 8.95 -3.53
CA GLU A 58 21.19 8.13 -4.27
C GLU A 58 20.49 7.29 -5.35
N LEU A 59 19.35 6.68 -4.99
CA LEU A 59 18.55 5.83 -5.89
C LEU A 59 17.58 6.62 -6.76
N LYS A 60 17.55 7.96 -6.64
CA LYS A 60 16.64 8.86 -7.38
C LYS A 60 15.18 8.40 -7.27
N ALA A 61 14.80 7.99 -6.07
CA ALA A 61 13.64 7.16 -5.84
C ALA A 61 12.42 7.95 -5.35
N MET A 62 11.24 7.51 -5.78
CA MET A 62 9.98 7.82 -5.10
C MET A 62 9.80 6.83 -3.96
N LEU A 63 9.44 7.32 -2.78
CA LEU A 63 9.09 6.47 -1.64
C LEU A 63 7.59 6.26 -1.62
N VAL A 64 7.17 5.00 -1.46
CA VAL A 64 5.78 4.64 -1.27
C VAL A 64 5.68 3.75 -0.05
N PHE A 65 4.85 4.12 0.92
CA PHE A 65 4.52 3.29 2.07
C PHE A 65 3.05 2.89 1.99
N ALA A 66 2.77 1.62 1.71
CA ALA A 66 1.41 1.11 1.55
C ALA A 66 0.93 0.47 2.85
N GLU A 67 -0.20 0.93 3.39
CA GLU A 67 -0.73 0.39 4.63
C GLU A 67 -1.35 -1.00 4.42
N HIS A 68 -1.10 -1.90 5.37
CA HIS A 68 -1.67 -3.23 5.34
C HIS A 68 -3.19 -3.16 5.60
N ARG A 69 -3.98 -3.93 4.85
CA ARG A 69 -5.42 -4.10 5.13
C ARG A 69 -5.64 -4.48 6.60
N TYR A 70 -6.70 -3.96 7.21
CA TYR A 70 -7.07 -4.10 8.63
C TYR A 70 -6.17 -3.40 9.64
N TYR A 71 -5.16 -2.64 9.22
CA TYR A 71 -4.33 -1.84 10.14
C TYR A 71 -4.47 -0.35 9.83
N GLY A 72 -4.23 0.49 10.84
CA GLY A 72 -4.37 1.94 10.74
C GLY A 72 -5.77 2.35 10.29
N GLU A 73 -5.84 3.07 9.18
CA GLU A 73 -7.10 3.56 8.59
C GLU A 73 -7.60 2.66 7.44
N SER A 74 -6.83 1.64 7.07
CA SER A 74 -7.11 0.77 5.91
C SER A 74 -8.05 -0.37 6.27
N LEU A 75 -9.28 -0.02 6.66
CA LEU A 75 -10.27 -0.94 7.22
C LEU A 75 -11.34 -1.34 6.18
N PRO A 76 -11.39 -2.61 5.71
CA PRO A 76 -12.34 -3.03 4.66
C PRO A 76 -13.81 -2.83 4.97
N PHE A 77 -14.17 -2.79 6.26
CA PHE A 77 -15.54 -2.59 6.74
C PHE A 77 -15.65 -1.49 7.80
N GLY A 78 -14.69 -0.55 7.84
CA GLY A 78 -14.60 0.47 8.89
C GLY A 78 -14.59 -0.17 10.29
N ASP A 79 -15.39 0.36 11.21
CA ASP A 79 -15.53 -0.14 12.58
C ASP A 79 -15.98 -1.62 12.66
N ASN A 80 -16.66 -2.11 11.62
CA ASN A 80 -17.12 -3.51 11.58
C ASN A 80 -16.03 -4.50 11.15
N SER A 81 -14.81 -4.04 10.83
CA SER A 81 -13.75 -4.92 10.30
C SER A 81 -13.38 -6.07 11.24
N PHE A 82 -13.55 -5.88 12.54
CA PHE A 82 -13.25 -6.86 13.59
C PHE A 82 -14.49 -7.50 14.22
N LYS A 83 -15.68 -7.27 13.66
CA LYS A 83 -16.95 -7.63 14.30
C LYS A 83 -17.14 -9.14 14.48
N ASP A 84 -16.82 -9.91 13.44
CA ASP A 84 -16.97 -11.37 13.44
C ASP A 84 -16.04 -12.03 12.41
N SER A 85 -16.01 -13.37 12.39
CA SER A 85 -15.15 -14.14 11.47
C SER A 85 -15.43 -13.87 10.00
N ARG A 86 -16.64 -13.44 9.62
CA ARG A 86 -16.98 -13.11 8.23
C ARG A 86 -16.35 -11.79 7.80
N HIS A 87 -16.24 -10.83 8.72
CA HIS A 87 -15.53 -9.57 8.46
C HIS A 87 -14.02 -9.76 8.49
N LEU A 88 -13.50 -10.67 9.33
CA LEU A 88 -12.07 -10.98 9.39
C LEU A 88 -11.58 -11.93 8.29
N ASN A 89 -12.49 -12.58 7.55
CA ASN A 89 -12.17 -13.57 6.52
C ASN A 89 -11.20 -13.07 5.43
N PHE A 90 -11.10 -11.75 5.24
CA PHE A 90 -10.24 -11.15 4.20
C PHE A 90 -8.91 -10.61 4.74
N LEU A 91 -8.58 -10.87 6.01
CA LEU A 91 -7.29 -10.58 6.61
C LEU A 91 -6.33 -11.76 6.39
N THR A 92 -5.76 -11.85 5.20
CA THR A 92 -4.71 -12.82 4.86
C THR A 92 -3.55 -12.12 4.17
N SER A 93 -2.36 -12.74 4.19
CA SER A 93 -1.18 -12.21 3.52
C SER A 93 -1.34 -12.21 2.00
N GLU A 94 -2.01 -13.21 1.42
CA GLU A 94 -2.27 -13.26 -0.03
C GLU A 94 -3.12 -12.08 -0.49
N GLN A 95 -4.14 -11.74 0.30
CA GLN A 95 -5.00 -10.60 0.05
C GLN A 95 -4.24 -9.27 0.16
N ALA A 96 -3.34 -9.13 1.14
CA ALA A 96 -2.49 -7.95 1.27
C ALA A 96 -1.46 -7.84 0.14
N LEU A 97 -0.84 -8.94 -0.28
CA LEU A 97 0.07 -8.96 -1.42
C LEU A 97 -0.65 -8.59 -2.73
N ALA A 98 -1.89 -9.05 -2.91
CA ALA A 98 -2.73 -8.63 -4.03
C ALA A 98 -3.08 -7.13 -3.98
N ASP A 99 -3.29 -6.56 -2.79
CA ASP A 99 -3.45 -5.10 -2.63
C ASP A 99 -2.22 -4.36 -3.11
N PHE A 100 -1.03 -4.77 -2.66
CA PHE A 100 0.22 -4.13 -3.05
C PHE A 100 0.46 -4.22 -4.56
N ALA A 101 0.17 -5.38 -5.17
CA ALA A 101 0.27 -5.54 -6.62
C ALA A 101 -0.67 -4.61 -7.39
N GLU A 102 -1.94 -4.50 -6.96
CA GLU A 102 -2.90 -3.58 -7.58
C GLU A 102 -2.56 -2.11 -7.34
N LEU A 103 -2.02 -1.77 -6.17
CA LEU A 103 -1.55 -0.41 -5.86
C LEU A 103 -0.33 -0.04 -6.73
N ILE A 104 0.65 -0.93 -6.89
CA ILE A 104 1.78 -0.71 -7.81
C ILE A 104 1.27 -0.46 -9.23
N LYS A 105 0.36 -1.29 -9.75
CA LYS A 105 -0.26 -1.07 -11.07
C LYS A 105 -0.99 0.28 -11.15
N HIS A 106 -1.71 0.66 -10.09
CA HIS A 106 -2.40 1.94 -10.02
C HIS A 106 -1.41 3.11 -10.09
N LEU A 107 -0.32 3.07 -9.33
CA LEU A 107 0.72 4.10 -9.32
C LEU A 107 1.40 4.21 -10.68
N LYS A 108 1.82 3.09 -11.27
CA LYS A 108 2.43 3.05 -12.60
C LYS A 108 1.53 3.64 -13.69
N ARG A 109 0.21 3.45 -13.57
CA ARG A 109 -0.77 4.00 -14.52
C ARG A 109 -1.07 5.48 -14.28
N THR A 110 -1.04 5.92 -13.04
CA THR A 110 -1.57 7.24 -12.63
C THR A 110 -0.49 8.30 -12.55
N ILE A 111 0.75 7.92 -12.27
CA ILE A 111 1.89 8.82 -12.12
C ILE A 111 2.72 8.78 -13.40
N PRO A 112 2.70 9.83 -14.24
CA PRO A 112 3.46 9.84 -15.47
C PRO A 112 4.96 9.66 -15.21
N GLY A 113 5.61 8.72 -15.89
CA GLY A 113 7.03 8.38 -15.73
C GLY A 113 7.32 7.27 -14.70
N ALA A 114 6.30 6.75 -14.02
CA ALA A 114 6.43 5.61 -13.12
C ALA A 114 6.23 4.26 -13.85
N GLU A 115 6.06 4.25 -15.18
CA GLU A 115 5.61 3.06 -15.91
C GLU A 115 6.65 1.92 -15.93
N ASN A 116 7.95 2.24 -15.84
CA ASN A 116 9.05 1.30 -16.03
C ASN A 116 9.74 0.93 -14.71
#